data_AF-A0AAN4YTP5-F1
#
_entry.id   AF-A0AAN4YTP5-F1
#
_cell.length_a   1.000
_cell.length_b   1.000
_cell.length_c   1.000
_cell.angle_alpha   90.00
_cell.angle_beta   90.00
_cell.angle_gamma   90.00
#
_symmetry.space_group_name_H-M   'P 1'
#
loop_
_entity.id
_entity.type
_entity.pdbx_description
1 polymer ?
#
loop_
_entity_poly.entity_id
_entity_poly.type
_entity_poly.pdbx_seq_one_letter_code
_entity_poly.pdbx_strand_id
1 'polypeptide(L)'
;MQLWLKFGAIFRPFQLLSGVIFSLLALIIWISMLLTTIDKAKNSFCKQRCGYILGHINVFNPINWVFVQSAKIFPVDYVIFTLLVLFLFSSSIVGISAVGIRFLWIRIFQIRKGHTSPQALLLATAMLMLIILALNYSTSMILAPQYATYGPQTFCDRELSFSEKQPDCSRDKHLIRPCSEVADSLAAKQVCTPSVVSTFLNRVTMNFPFFGAIFFWAQFAFLGRILYLSDMI
;
A
#
# COMPACT_ATOMS: atom_id res chain seq x y z
N MET A 1 -10.63 -14.64 41.70
CA MET A 1 -11.02 -15.43 40.51
C MET A 1 -12.31 -14.93 39.85
N GLN A 2 -13.40 -14.67 40.60
CA GLN A 2 -14.67 -14.14 40.04
C GLN A 2 -14.58 -12.73 39.42
N LEU A 3 -13.75 -11.83 39.96
CA LEU A 3 -13.51 -10.50 39.36
C LEU A 3 -12.87 -10.62 37.97
N TRP A 4 -11.93 -11.54 37.77
CA TRP A 4 -11.25 -11.78 36.48
C TRP A 4 -12.21 -12.33 35.41
N LEU A 5 -13.15 -13.19 35.83
CA LEU A 5 -14.21 -13.72 34.96
C LEU A 5 -15.27 -12.65 34.61
N LYS A 6 -15.63 -11.76 35.56
CA LYS A 6 -16.55 -10.64 35.32
C LYS A 6 -15.94 -9.56 34.42
N PHE A 7 -14.67 -9.22 34.61
CA PHE A 7 -13.92 -8.35 33.69
C PHE A 7 -13.79 -8.99 32.30
N GLY A 8 -13.54 -10.30 32.23
CA GLY A 8 -13.52 -11.05 30.97
C GLY A 8 -14.87 -11.06 30.23
N ALA A 9 -16.00 -11.08 30.94
CA ALA A 9 -17.33 -11.02 30.32
C ALA A 9 -17.65 -9.64 29.73
N ILE A 10 -17.19 -8.56 30.37
CA ILE A 10 -17.38 -7.16 29.91
C ILE A 10 -16.45 -6.82 28.74
N PHE A 11 -15.22 -7.37 28.70
CA PHE A 11 -14.28 -7.13 27.60
C PHE A 11 -14.57 -7.96 26.35
N ARG A 12 -15.33 -9.06 26.44
CA ARG A 12 -15.73 -9.88 25.28
C ARG A 12 -16.45 -9.13 24.16
N PRO A 13 -17.49 -8.29 24.43
CA PRO A 13 -18.12 -7.52 23.36
C PRO A 13 -17.16 -6.51 22.73
N PHE A 14 -16.27 -5.88 23.51
CA PHE A 14 -15.26 -4.96 22.98
C PHE A 14 -14.22 -5.69 22.11
N GLN A 15 -13.80 -6.88 22.51
CA GLN A 15 -12.90 -7.74 21.74
C GLN A 15 -13.54 -8.18 20.43
N LEU A 16 -14.83 -8.56 20.44
CA LEU A 16 -15.57 -8.93 19.24
C LEU A 16 -15.75 -7.74 18.29
N LEU A 17 -16.15 -6.58 18.83
CA LEU A 17 -16.28 -5.35 18.05
C LEU A 17 -14.95 -4.93 17.41
N SER A 18 -13.85 -4.99 18.17
CA SER A 18 -12.51 -4.71 17.67
C SER A 18 -12.11 -5.67 16.54
N GLY A 19 -12.42 -6.98 16.68
CA GLY A 19 -12.21 -7.96 15.62
C GLY A 19 -12.99 -7.65 14.34
N VAL A 20 -14.27 -7.27 14.46
CA VAL A 20 -15.11 -6.85 13.34
C VAL A 20 -14.54 -5.61 12.65
N ILE A 21 -14.11 -4.61 13.41
CA ILE A 21 -13.48 -3.38 12.87
C ILE A 21 -12.21 -3.71 12.08
N PHE A 22 -11.31 -4.52 12.64
CA PHE A 22 -10.08 -4.91 11.96
C PHE A 22 -10.35 -5.76 10.71
N SER A 23 -11.37 -6.62 10.74
CA SER A 23 -11.81 -7.39 9.57
C SER A 23 -12.34 -6.48 8.47
N LEU A 24 -13.19 -5.51 8.80
CA LEU A 24 -13.68 -4.51 7.84
C LEU A 24 -12.53 -3.68 7.25
N LEU A 25 -11.59 -3.24 8.08
CA LEU A 25 -10.40 -2.52 7.61
C LEU A 25 -9.58 -3.38 6.63
N ALA A 26 -9.36 -4.65 6.96
CA ALA A 26 -8.67 -5.59 6.08
C ALA A 26 -9.40 -5.77 4.73
N LEU A 27 -10.74 -5.83 4.74
CA LEU A 27 -11.55 -5.90 3.52
C LEU A 27 -11.40 -4.64 2.66
N ILE A 28 -11.42 -3.45 3.26
CA ILE A 28 -11.22 -2.17 2.53
C ILE A 28 -9.83 -2.12 1.89
N ILE A 29 -8.79 -2.55 2.63
CA ILE A 29 -7.41 -2.65 2.12
C ILE A 29 -7.36 -3.62 0.94
N TRP A 30 -7.99 -4.80 1.08
CA TRP A 30 -8.02 -5.81 0.03
C TRP A 30 -8.71 -5.32 -1.24
N ILE A 31 -9.90 -4.69 -1.11
CA ILE A 31 -10.63 -4.10 -2.24
C ILE A 31 -9.78 -3.01 -2.92
N SER A 32 -9.13 -2.16 -2.14
CA SER A 32 -8.26 -1.09 -2.67
C SER A 32 -7.07 -1.63 -3.48
N MET A 33 -6.45 -2.69 -2.95
CA MET A 33 -5.37 -3.38 -3.66
C MET A 33 -5.88 -4.02 -4.95
N LEU A 34 -7.05 -4.68 -4.92
CA LEU A 34 -7.66 -5.29 -6.09
C LEU A 34 -7.94 -4.25 -7.17
N LEU A 35 -8.61 -3.15 -6.83
CA LEU A 35 -8.91 -2.07 -7.77
C LEU A 35 -7.64 -1.50 -8.41
N THR A 36 -6.59 -1.28 -7.62
CA THR A 36 -5.32 -0.74 -8.14
C THR A 36 -4.58 -1.74 -9.02
N THR A 37 -4.60 -3.04 -8.68
CA THR A 37 -4.00 -4.08 -9.53
C THR A 37 -4.75 -4.23 -10.87
N ILE A 38 -6.07 -4.13 -10.87
CA ILE A 38 -6.89 -4.12 -12.10
C ILE A 38 -6.58 -2.88 -12.94
N ASP A 39 -6.47 -1.71 -12.31
CA ASP A 39 -6.11 -0.45 -12.99
C ASP A 39 -4.74 -0.57 -13.66
N LYS A 40 -3.74 -1.08 -12.93
CA LYS A 40 -2.41 -1.36 -13.47
C LYS A 40 -2.42 -2.40 -14.61
N ALA A 41 -3.24 -3.44 -14.50
CA ALA A 41 -3.35 -4.46 -15.54
C ALA A 41 -3.92 -3.89 -16.85
N LYS A 42 -4.94 -3.04 -16.77
CA LYS A 42 -5.66 -2.51 -17.94
C LYS A 42 -5.01 -1.24 -18.50
N ASN A 43 -4.56 -0.33 -17.64
CA ASN A 43 -4.19 1.03 -18.00
C ASN A 43 -2.70 1.36 -17.80
N SER A 44 -1.85 0.35 -17.54
CA SER A 44 -0.40 0.57 -17.60
C SER A 44 0.06 0.85 -19.04
N PHE A 45 0.75 1.98 -19.23
CA PHE A 45 1.25 2.40 -20.54
C PHE A 45 2.29 1.44 -21.11
N CYS A 46 3.15 0.91 -20.23
CA CYS A 46 4.31 0.11 -20.61
C CYS A 46 4.23 -1.37 -20.22
N LYS A 47 3.09 -1.81 -19.63
CA LYS A 47 2.80 -3.21 -19.26
C LYS A 47 4.03 -3.91 -18.64
N GLN A 48 4.48 -5.02 -19.24
CA GLN A 48 5.62 -5.80 -18.78
C GLN A 48 6.97 -5.10 -18.96
N ARG A 49 7.12 -4.17 -19.91
CA ARG A 49 8.41 -3.53 -20.23
C ARG A 49 8.87 -2.52 -19.18
N CYS A 50 7.96 -1.95 -18.39
CA CYS A 50 8.29 -1.04 -17.29
C CYS A 50 7.69 -1.52 -15.96
N GLY A 51 7.45 -2.83 -15.81
CA GLY A 51 6.95 -3.41 -14.55
C GLY A 51 5.62 -2.84 -14.05
N TYR A 52 4.69 -2.53 -14.97
CA TYR A 52 3.32 -2.06 -14.67
C TYR A 52 3.26 -0.75 -13.85
N ILE A 53 4.14 0.21 -14.14
CA ILE A 53 4.05 1.58 -13.63
C ILE A 53 2.78 2.25 -14.20
N LEU A 54 2.02 2.88 -13.31
CA LEU A 54 0.77 3.56 -13.63
C LEU A 54 1.04 5.05 -13.81
N GLY A 55 0.74 5.57 -14.99
CA GLY A 55 0.97 6.97 -15.31
C GLY A 55 -0.07 7.93 -14.74
N HIS A 56 -1.33 7.49 -14.70
CA HIS A 56 -2.45 8.22 -14.13
C HIS A 56 -3.42 7.21 -13.51
N ILE A 57 -4.02 7.57 -12.37
CA ILE A 57 -5.01 6.73 -11.70
C ILE A 57 -6.35 6.88 -12.42
N ASN A 58 -6.86 5.80 -13.00
CA ASN A 58 -8.14 5.82 -13.72
C ASN A 58 -9.26 5.16 -12.91
N VAL A 59 -8.90 4.27 -12.00
CA VAL A 59 -9.85 3.61 -11.10
C VAL A 59 -9.77 4.20 -9.70
N PHE A 60 -10.93 4.49 -9.11
CA PHE A 60 -11.02 5.00 -7.75
C PHE A 60 -10.44 3.99 -6.74
N ASN A 61 -9.41 4.39 -5.99
CA ASN A 61 -8.89 3.64 -4.85
C ASN A 61 -9.29 4.36 -3.55
N PRO A 62 -10.10 3.73 -2.67
CA PRO A 62 -10.63 4.40 -1.48
C PRO A 62 -9.55 4.70 -0.44
N ILE A 63 -8.59 3.81 -0.22
CA ILE A 63 -7.46 4.04 0.69
C ILE A 63 -6.63 5.23 0.21
N ASN A 64 -6.30 5.27 -1.08
CA ASN A 64 -5.59 6.40 -1.67
C ASN A 64 -6.35 7.73 -1.49
N TRP A 65 -7.66 7.73 -1.72
CA TRP A 65 -8.48 8.92 -1.53
C TRP A 65 -8.49 9.41 -0.07
N VAL A 66 -8.66 8.50 0.89
CA VAL A 66 -8.61 8.83 2.33
C VAL A 66 -7.28 9.50 2.68
N PHE A 67 -6.17 8.93 2.20
CA PHE A 67 -4.85 9.51 2.45
C PHE A 67 -4.67 10.90 1.84
N VAL A 68 -5.04 11.10 0.57
CA VAL A 68 -4.94 12.41 -0.09
C VAL A 68 -5.80 13.46 0.60
N GLN A 69 -6.99 13.09 1.12
CA GLN A 69 -7.82 14.02 1.90
C GLN A 69 -7.21 14.31 3.28
N SER A 70 -6.73 13.28 3.98
CA SER A 70 -6.09 13.46 5.29
C SER A 70 -4.83 14.32 5.22
N ALA A 71 -4.09 14.26 4.10
CA ALA A 71 -2.87 15.04 3.87
C ALA A 71 -3.11 16.55 3.80
N LYS A 72 -4.36 16.99 3.62
CA LYS A 72 -4.73 18.42 3.68
C LYS A 72 -4.74 18.95 5.12
N ILE A 73 -4.86 18.05 6.10
CA ILE A 73 -4.93 18.39 7.53
C ILE A 73 -3.76 17.72 8.23
N PHE A 74 -2.62 18.42 8.23
CA PHE A 74 -1.45 17.98 8.97
C PHE A 74 -1.74 17.96 10.48
N PRO A 75 -1.33 16.93 11.27
CA PRO A 75 -0.52 15.74 10.94
C PRO A 75 -1.34 14.43 10.88
N VAL A 76 -2.62 14.50 10.53
CA VAL A 76 -3.56 13.37 10.61
C VAL A 76 -3.16 12.23 9.68
N ASP A 77 -2.67 12.58 8.50
CA ASP A 77 -2.15 11.64 7.50
C ASP A 77 -1.02 10.76 8.03
N TYR A 78 -0.09 11.33 8.81
CA TYR A 78 1.01 10.57 9.41
C TYR A 78 0.52 9.57 10.45
N VAL A 79 -0.42 9.97 11.31
CA VAL A 79 -0.99 9.07 12.31
C VAL A 79 -1.71 7.90 11.63
N ILE A 80 -2.55 8.19 10.62
CA ILE A 80 -3.28 7.16 9.87
C ILE A 80 -2.30 6.23 9.13
N PHE A 81 -1.26 6.79 8.51
CA PHE A 81 -0.26 6.01 7.77
C PHE A 81 0.53 5.09 8.70
N THR A 82 0.96 5.59 9.85
CA THR A 82 1.63 4.78 10.88
C THR A 82 0.74 3.65 11.36
N LEU A 83 -0.54 3.92 11.65
CA LEU A 83 -1.48 2.88 12.07
C LEU A 83 -1.69 1.82 10.98
N LEU A 84 -1.78 2.21 9.71
CA LEU A 84 -1.91 1.27 8.59
C LEU A 84 -0.67 0.37 8.48
N VAL A 85 0.53 0.95 8.50
CA VAL A 85 1.78 0.17 8.39
C VAL A 85 1.94 -0.77 9.59
N LEU A 86 1.66 -0.30 10.81
CA LEU A 86 1.68 -1.14 12.00
C LEU A 86 0.66 -2.28 11.93
N PHE A 87 -0.53 -2.01 11.40
CA PHE A 87 -1.57 -3.03 11.19
C PHE A 87 -1.10 -4.10 10.20
N LEU A 88 -0.56 -3.71 9.04
CA LEU A 88 -0.05 -4.65 8.04
C LEU A 88 1.14 -5.46 8.56
N PHE A 89 2.07 -4.80 9.26
CA PHE A 89 3.25 -5.46 9.83
C PHE A 89 2.87 -6.44 10.94
N SER A 90 2.02 -6.03 11.89
CA SER A 90 1.55 -6.89 12.98
C SER A 90 0.75 -8.08 12.46
N SER A 91 -0.14 -7.85 11.49
CA SER A 91 -0.88 -8.92 10.81
C SER A 91 0.05 -9.90 10.11
N SER A 92 1.14 -9.43 9.51
CA SER A 92 2.15 -10.29 8.88
C SER A 92 2.88 -11.16 9.90
N ILE A 93 3.27 -10.61 11.05
CA ILE A 93 3.89 -11.38 12.15
C ILE A 93 2.94 -12.45 12.65
N VAL A 94 1.68 -12.09 12.92
CA VAL A 94 0.66 -13.04 13.36
C VAL A 94 0.45 -14.14 12.31
N GLY A 95 0.39 -13.77 11.02
CA GLY A 95 0.29 -14.71 9.90
C GLY A 95 1.43 -15.72 9.84
N ILE A 96 2.69 -15.27 9.94
CA ILE A 96 3.85 -16.17 9.98
C ILE A 96 3.77 -17.08 11.21
N SER A 97 3.41 -16.53 12.38
CA SER A 97 3.33 -17.31 13.62
C SER A 97 2.24 -18.40 13.57
N ALA A 98 1.12 -18.14 12.90
CA ALA A 98 0.01 -19.08 12.78
C ALA A 98 0.24 -20.15 11.71
N VAL A 99 0.81 -19.77 10.56
CA VAL A 99 1.03 -20.70 9.43
C VAL A 99 2.30 -21.54 9.60
N GLY A 100 3.32 -20.96 10.25
CA GLY A 100 4.69 -21.49 10.35
C GLY A 100 5.50 -21.27 9.07
N ILE A 101 6.79 -21.61 9.12
CA ILE A 101 7.67 -21.50 7.94
C ILE A 101 7.52 -22.77 7.10
N ARG A 102 6.96 -22.61 5.90
CA ARG A 102 6.78 -23.69 4.92
C ARG A 102 7.56 -23.38 3.66
N PHE A 103 8.20 -24.39 3.10
CA PHE A 103 8.76 -24.31 1.75
C PHE A 103 7.87 -25.11 0.81
N LEU A 104 7.21 -24.42 -0.12
CA LEU A 104 6.19 -24.93 -1.05
C LEU A 104 4.99 -25.58 -0.35
N TRP A 105 5.15 -26.80 0.20
CA TRP A 105 4.15 -27.52 0.99
C TRP A 105 4.68 -28.18 2.27
N ILE A 106 6.00 -28.26 2.44
CA ILE A 106 6.61 -28.95 3.58
C ILE A 106 6.81 -27.94 4.72
N ARG A 107 6.34 -28.27 5.93
CA ARG A 107 6.60 -27.48 7.14
C ARG A 107 8.04 -27.74 7.59
N ILE A 108 8.91 -26.75 7.43
CA ILE A 108 10.31 -26.86 7.84
C ILE A 108 10.45 -26.54 9.33
N PHE A 109 9.92 -25.39 9.75
CA PHE A 109 10.03 -24.93 11.14
C PHE A 109 8.70 -24.36 11.64
N GLN A 110 8.33 -24.74 12.87
CA GLN A 110 7.22 -24.12 13.59
C GLN A 110 7.73 -23.08 14.57
N ILE A 111 7.11 -21.90 14.55
CA ILE A 111 7.42 -20.84 15.50
C ILE A 111 6.55 -21.09 16.73
N ARG A 112 7.15 -21.60 17.80
CA ARG A 112 6.49 -21.82 19.09
C ARG A 112 7.22 -21.06 20.19
N LYS A 113 6.46 -20.33 21.02
CA LYS A 113 7.00 -19.59 22.16
C LYS A 113 7.86 -20.51 23.05
N GLY A 114 9.13 -20.14 23.24
CA GLY A 114 10.07 -20.87 24.11
C GLY A 114 10.72 -22.12 23.50
N HIS A 115 10.33 -22.55 22.30
CA HIS A 115 10.83 -23.78 21.67
C HIS A 115 11.24 -23.60 20.19
N THR A 116 11.60 -22.37 19.79
CA THR A 116 12.16 -22.09 18.45
C THR A 116 13.65 -22.37 18.40
N SER A 117 14.10 -23.14 17.40
CA SER A 117 15.53 -23.32 17.15
C SER A 117 16.18 -21.99 16.70
N PRO A 118 17.47 -21.75 16.99
CA PRO A 118 18.16 -20.52 16.56
C PRO A 118 18.17 -20.34 15.03
N GLN A 119 18.25 -21.44 14.28
CA GLN A 119 18.17 -21.43 12.81
C GLN A 119 16.78 -20.98 12.32
N ALA A 120 15.71 -21.43 12.97
CA ALA A 120 14.35 -20.98 12.66
C ALA A 120 14.17 -19.48 12.97
N LEU A 121 14.81 -18.98 14.02
CA LEU A 121 14.78 -17.56 14.36
C LEU A 121 15.49 -16.71 13.30
N LEU A 122 16.67 -17.14 12.82
CA LEU A 122 17.39 -16.47 11.73
C LEU A 122 16.60 -16.47 10.42
N LEU A 123 15.91 -17.58 10.10
CA LEU A 123 15.06 -17.62 8.91
C LEU A 123 13.82 -16.73 9.06
N ALA A 124 13.23 -16.68 10.24
CA ALA A 124 12.09 -15.80 10.52
C ALA A 124 12.48 -14.31 10.39
N THR A 125 13.65 -13.90 10.86
CA THR A 125 14.12 -12.51 10.69
C THR A 125 14.39 -12.20 9.22
N ALA A 126 14.98 -13.12 8.45
CA ALA A 126 15.13 -12.97 7.01
C ALA A 126 13.78 -12.79 6.29
N MET A 127 12.78 -13.59 6.64
CA MET A 127 11.43 -13.46 6.09
C MET A 127 10.78 -12.11 6.48
N LEU A 128 10.95 -11.66 7.72
CA LEU A 128 10.43 -10.36 8.16
C LEU A 128 11.09 -9.21 7.40
N MET A 129 12.39 -9.27 7.11
CA MET A 129 13.08 -8.28 6.27
C MET A 129 12.49 -8.24 4.85
N LEU A 130 12.23 -9.40 4.24
CA LEU A 130 11.60 -9.48 2.93
C LEU A 130 10.15 -8.95 2.95
N ILE A 131 9.41 -9.18 4.03
CA ILE A 131 8.07 -8.63 4.23
C ILE A 131 8.12 -7.11 4.32
N ILE A 132 9.08 -6.53 5.05
CA ILE A 132 9.25 -5.07 5.11
C ILE A 132 9.48 -4.48 3.71
N LEU A 133 10.33 -5.12 2.90
CA LEU A 133 10.54 -4.70 1.51
C LEU A 133 9.24 -4.78 0.70
N ALA A 134 8.49 -5.88 0.83
CA ALA A 134 7.21 -6.06 0.15
C ALA A 134 6.15 -5.05 0.61
N LEU A 135 6.12 -4.70 1.90
CA LEU A 135 5.23 -3.67 2.46
C LEU A 135 5.56 -2.27 1.94
N ASN A 136 6.84 -1.94 1.79
CA ASN A 136 7.25 -0.67 1.19
C ASN A 136 6.78 -0.56 -0.27
N TYR A 137 6.93 -1.63 -1.04
CA TYR A 137 6.43 -1.69 -2.41
C TYR A 137 4.90 -1.61 -2.44
N SER A 138 4.18 -2.45 -1.70
CA SER A 138 2.72 -2.51 -1.74
C SER A 138 2.07 -1.22 -1.24
N THR A 139 2.62 -0.60 -0.19
CA THR A 139 2.11 0.66 0.34
C THR A 139 2.25 1.79 -0.68
N SER A 140 3.45 1.91 -1.28
CA SER A 140 3.78 3.02 -2.18
C SER A 140 3.21 2.85 -3.58
N MET A 141 3.12 1.61 -4.10
CA MET A 141 2.76 1.36 -5.49
C MET A 141 1.35 0.79 -5.67
N ILE A 142 0.71 0.27 -4.63
CA ILE A 142 -0.59 -0.41 -4.73
C ILE A 142 -1.65 0.23 -3.82
N LEU A 143 -1.36 0.45 -2.55
CA LEU A 143 -2.35 0.97 -1.59
C LEU A 143 -2.65 2.45 -1.79
N ALA A 144 -1.62 3.29 -1.92
CA ALA A 144 -1.78 4.73 -2.00
C ALA A 144 -0.79 5.35 -3.02
N PRO A 145 -0.88 4.99 -4.31
CA PRO A 145 0.10 5.40 -5.31
C PRO A 145 0.23 6.92 -5.47
N GLN A 146 -0.88 7.67 -5.36
CA GLN A 146 -0.84 9.13 -5.46
C GLN A 146 -0.23 9.75 -4.21
N TYR A 147 -0.73 9.36 -3.05
CA TYR A 147 -0.30 9.93 -1.78
C TYR A 147 1.18 9.63 -1.50
N ALA A 148 1.64 8.39 -1.72
CA ALA A 148 3.02 8.01 -1.48
C ALA A 148 4.01 8.66 -2.46
N THR A 149 3.56 9.00 -3.66
CA THR A 149 4.42 9.57 -4.71
C THR A 149 4.43 11.10 -4.64
N TYR A 150 3.27 11.74 -4.67
CA TYR A 150 3.15 13.20 -4.75
C TYR A 150 2.40 13.82 -3.56
N GLY A 151 1.87 13.02 -2.64
CA GLY A 151 1.09 13.53 -1.51
C GLY A 151 -0.14 14.34 -1.96
N PRO A 152 -0.44 15.49 -1.32
CA PRO A 152 -1.52 16.38 -1.71
C PRO A 152 -1.14 17.38 -2.81
N GLN A 153 0.03 17.24 -3.45
CA GLN A 153 0.50 18.20 -4.46
C GLN A 153 -0.44 18.24 -5.68
N THR A 154 -0.74 19.46 -6.11
CA THR A 154 -1.54 19.76 -7.30
C THR A 154 -0.84 20.85 -8.09
N PHE A 155 -1.06 20.87 -9.41
CA PHE A 155 -0.51 21.90 -10.30
C PHE A 155 -1.62 22.53 -11.13
N CYS A 156 -1.34 23.75 -11.61
CA CYS A 156 -2.21 24.51 -12.49
C CYS A 156 -1.83 24.22 -13.94
N ASP A 157 -2.74 23.60 -14.69
CA ASP A 157 -2.54 23.21 -16.09
C ASP A 157 -2.96 24.35 -17.04
N ARG A 158 -2.32 25.51 -16.89
CA ARG A 158 -2.53 26.69 -17.72
C ARG A 158 -1.28 26.95 -18.55
N GLU A 159 -1.45 27.21 -19.85
CA GLU A 159 -0.34 27.57 -20.73
C GLU A 159 0.34 28.85 -20.21
N LEU A 160 1.65 28.76 -19.96
CA LEU A 160 2.44 29.90 -19.52
C LEU A 160 2.45 30.95 -20.64
N SER A 161 1.85 32.11 -20.37
CA SER A 161 2.14 33.31 -21.15
C SER A 161 3.58 33.72 -20.87
N PHE A 162 4.36 34.07 -21.90
CA PHE A 162 5.81 34.35 -21.88
C PHE A 162 6.34 35.30 -20.77
N SER A 163 5.47 35.93 -19.98
CA SER A 163 5.83 36.94 -18.97
C SER A 163 5.58 36.52 -17.51
N GLU A 164 4.90 35.40 -17.22
CA GLU A 164 4.60 34.97 -15.85
C GLU A 164 5.36 33.71 -15.45
N LYS A 165 6.14 33.78 -14.36
CA LYS A 165 6.97 32.68 -13.85
C LYS A 165 6.16 31.56 -13.19
N GLN A 166 4.88 31.78 -12.85
CA GLN A 166 4.04 30.77 -12.20
C GLN A 166 2.57 30.97 -12.62
N PRO A 167 1.89 29.93 -13.14
CA PRO A 167 0.50 30.05 -13.56
C PRO A 167 -0.44 30.11 -12.34
N ASP A 168 -1.23 31.19 -12.24
CA ASP A 168 -2.26 31.33 -11.21
C ASP A 168 -3.61 30.77 -11.71
N CYS A 169 -4.10 29.73 -11.02
CA CYS A 169 -5.40 29.09 -11.25
C CYS A 169 -6.44 29.43 -10.16
N SER A 170 -6.23 30.48 -9.36
CA SER A 170 -7.13 30.83 -8.23
C SER A 170 -8.58 31.08 -8.66
N ARG A 171 -8.78 31.61 -9.88
CA ARG A 171 -10.12 31.87 -10.46
C ARG A 171 -10.69 30.66 -11.23
N ASP A 172 -9.80 29.85 -11.82
CA ASP A 172 -10.15 28.72 -12.67
C ASP A 172 -9.79 27.38 -12.01
N LYS A 173 -10.55 27.03 -10.95
CA LYS A 173 -10.32 25.80 -10.18
C LYS A 173 -10.41 24.51 -11.01
N HIS A 174 -11.05 24.56 -12.18
CA HIS A 174 -11.16 23.41 -13.09
C HIS A 174 -9.82 23.03 -13.76
N LEU A 175 -8.85 23.95 -13.78
CA LEU A 175 -7.50 23.72 -14.32
C LEU A 175 -6.54 23.14 -13.28
N ILE A 176 -6.98 22.96 -12.03
CA ILE A 176 -6.16 22.37 -10.95
C ILE A 176 -6.20 20.85 -11.10
N ARG A 177 -5.07 20.25 -11.46
CA ARG A 177 -4.91 18.81 -11.62
C ARG A 177 -3.97 18.22 -10.57
N PRO A 178 -4.20 16.98 -10.11
CA PRO A 178 -3.24 16.28 -9.26
C PRO A 178 -1.96 15.98 -10.04
N CYS A 179 -0.81 16.06 -9.36
CA CYS A 179 0.48 15.65 -9.93
C CYS A 179 0.45 14.19 -10.38
N SER A 180 1.02 13.86 -11.54
CA SER A 180 1.08 12.49 -12.05
C SER A 180 2.36 12.28 -12.85
N GLU A 181 2.80 11.03 -12.98
CA GLU A 181 4.06 10.67 -13.67
C GLU A 181 4.02 10.99 -15.19
N VAL A 182 2.83 11.17 -15.77
CA VAL A 182 2.63 11.46 -17.21
C VAL A 182 2.36 12.95 -17.46
N ALA A 183 2.27 13.78 -16.42
CA ALA A 183 2.08 15.21 -16.60
C ALA A 183 3.36 15.86 -17.15
N ASP A 184 3.44 16.03 -18.47
CA ASP A 184 4.59 16.59 -19.19
C ASP A 184 4.48 18.10 -19.43
N SER A 185 3.71 18.82 -18.62
CA SER A 185 3.66 20.28 -18.67
C SER A 185 4.86 20.90 -17.95
N LEU A 186 5.34 22.05 -18.42
CA LEU A 186 6.42 22.79 -17.76
C LEU A 186 6.06 23.12 -16.30
N ALA A 187 4.78 23.41 -16.04
CA ALA A 187 4.24 23.67 -14.72
C ALA A 187 4.30 22.44 -13.80
N ALA A 188 4.00 21.23 -14.32
CA ALA A 188 4.12 20.00 -13.55
C ALA A 188 5.58 19.73 -13.15
N LYS A 189 6.55 19.91 -14.05
CA LYS A 189 7.98 19.69 -13.76
C LYS A 189 8.54 20.64 -12.70
N GLN A 190 7.98 21.84 -12.57
CA GLN A 190 8.44 22.84 -11.60
C GLN A 190 7.82 22.65 -10.20
N VAL A 191 6.61 22.09 -10.12
CA VAL A 191 5.84 22.00 -8.86
C VAL A 191 5.80 20.58 -8.30
N CYS A 192 5.65 19.57 -9.17
CA CYS A 192 5.47 18.18 -8.75
C CYS A 192 6.81 17.53 -8.42
N THR A 193 7.02 17.26 -7.13
CA THR A 193 8.24 16.62 -6.63
C THR A 193 7.89 15.23 -6.08
N PRO A 194 8.34 14.14 -6.72
CA PRO A 194 8.05 12.80 -6.24
C PRO A 194 8.86 12.49 -4.98
N SER A 195 8.32 11.61 -4.14
CA SER A 195 9.03 11.13 -2.95
C SER A 195 10.28 10.32 -3.33
N VAL A 196 11.27 10.31 -2.43
CA VAL A 196 12.52 9.54 -2.63
C VAL A 196 12.23 8.05 -2.78
N VAL A 197 11.29 7.51 -1.99
CA VAL A 197 10.91 6.09 -2.02
C VAL A 197 10.26 5.74 -3.35
N SER A 198 9.29 6.52 -3.84
CA SER A 198 8.66 6.28 -5.14
C SER A 198 9.65 6.42 -6.28
N THR A 199 10.55 7.41 -6.23
CA THR A 199 11.61 7.59 -7.23
C THR A 199 12.53 6.39 -7.29
N PHE A 200 12.96 5.87 -6.14
CA PHE A 200 13.80 4.68 -6.04
C PHE A 200 13.09 3.45 -6.61
N LEU A 201 11.85 3.19 -6.17
CA LEU A 201 11.06 2.04 -6.63
C LEU A 201 10.75 2.11 -8.12
N ASN A 202 10.41 3.28 -8.66
CA ASN A 202 10.16 3.49 -10.08
C ASN A 202 11.43 3.23 -10.90
N ARG A 203 12.59 3.75 -10.49
CA ARG A 203 13.88 3.51 -11.16
C ARG A 203 14.27 2.04 -11.16
N VAL A 204 14.15 1.35 -10.03
CA VAL A 204 14.43 -0.10 -9.93
C VAL A 204 13.48 -0.88 -10.84
N THR A 205 12.20 -0.55 -10.84
CA THR A 205 11.18 -1.24 -11.65
C THR A 205 11.40 -1.00 -13.16
N MET A 206 11.83 0.20 -13.57
CA MET A 206 12.15 0.49 -14.97
C MET A 206 13.45 -0.17 -15.42
N ASN A 207 14.50 -0.17 -14.60
CA ASN A 207 15.78 -0.79 -14.93
C ASN A 207 15.69 -2.33 -14.90
N PHE A 208 14.86 -2.88 -14.01
CA PHE A 208 14.68 -4.31 -13.82
C PHE A 208 13.20 -4.71 -13.92
N PRO A 209 12.61 -4.69 -15.13
CA PRO A 209 11.18 -4.93 -15.33
C PRO A 209 10.72 -6.33 -14.91
N PHE A 210 11.62 -7.31 -14.93
CA PHE A 210 11.36 -8.66 -14.45
C PHE A 210 10.95 -8.69 -12.97
N PHE A 211 11.65 -7.95 -12.11
CA PHE A 211 11.31 -7.86 -10.69
C PHE A 211 9.96 -7.18 -10.49
N GLY A 212 9.70 -6.09 -11.23
CA GLY A 212 8.40 -5.41 -11.22
C GLY A 212 7.24 -6.34 -11.59
N ALA A 213 7.42 -7.15 -12.64
CA ALA A 213 6.43 -8.14 -13.04
C ALA A 213 6.20 -9.21 -11.96
N ILE A 214 7.26 -9.73 -11.34
CA ILE A 214 7.12 -10.71 -10.25
C ILE A 214 6.34 -10.11 -9.07
N PHE A 215 6.70 -8.92 -8.60
CA PHE A 215 5.99 -8.28 -7.49
C PHE A 215 4.51 -8.00 -7.83
N PHE A 216 4.24 -7.58 -9.06
CA PHE A 216 2.88 -7.37 -9.54
C PHE A 216 2.05 -8.67 -9.55
N TRP A 217 2.56 -9.74 -10.17
CA TRP A 217 1.88 -11.03 -10.22
C TRP A 217 1.78 -11.71 -8.86
N ALA A 218 2.78 -11.56 -8.00
CA ALA A 218 2.74 -12.05 -6.63
C ALA A 218 1.61 -11.37 -5.83
N GLN A 219 1.40 -10.06 -6.04
CA GLN A 219 0.28 -9.34 -5.43
C GLN A 219 -1.08 -9.90 -5.90
N PHE A 220 -1.21 -10.18 -7.20
CA PHE A 220 -2.42 -10.79 -7.75
C PHE A 220 -2.66 -12.21 -7.19
N ALA A 221 -1.60 -13.02 -7.08
CA ALA A 221 -1.67 -14.36 -6.48
C ALA A 221 -2.04 -14.31 -4.99
N PHE A 222 -1.54 -13.31 -4.24
CA PHE A 222 -1.93 -13.09 -2.85
C PHE A 222 -3.42 -12.75 -2.72
N LEU A 223 -3.92 -11.82 -3.54
CA LEU A 223 -5.34 -11.46 -3.56
C LEU A 223 -6.23 -12.65 -3.95
N GLY A 224 -5.83 -13.41 -4.97
CA GLY A 224 -6.56 -14.59 -5.45
C GLY A 224 -6.64 -15.71 -4.41
N ARG A 225 -5.58 -15.93 -3.63
CA ARG A 225 -5.60 -16.92 -2.53
C ARG A 225 -6.63 -16.54 -1.46
N ILE A 226 -6.76 -15.26 -1.13
CA ILE A 226 -7.72 -14.79 -0.13
C ILE A 226 -9.15 -14.99 -0.63
N LEU A 227 -9.43 -14.66 -1.90
CA LEU A 227 -10.75 -14.88 -2.50
C LEU A 227 -11.13 -16.36 -2.49
N TYR A 228 -10.24 -17.22 -2.97
CA TYR A 228 -10.46 -18.68 -3.00
C TYR A 228 -10.65 -19.27 -1.59
N LEU A 229 -9.95 -18.73 -0.59
CA LEU A 229 -10.11 -19.15 0.80
C LEU A 229 -11.47 -18.69 1.39
N SER A 230 -11.96 -17.52 0.98
CA SER A 230 -13.27 -16.99 1.39
C SER A 230 -14.44 -17.79 0.81
N ASP A 231 -14.32 -18.31 -0.41
CA ASP A 231 -15.37 -19.16 -1.02
C ASP A 231 -15.46 -20.57 -0.40
N MET A 232 -14.46 -20.96 0.42
CA MET A 232 -14.37 -22.29 1.04
C MET A 232 -14.78 -22.32 2.52
N ILE A 233 -15.17 -21.18 3.10
CA ILE A 233 -15.62 -21.01 4.49
C ILE A 233 -17.11 -20.69 4.50
#